data_AF-A0A2I0X6R7-F1
#
_entry.id   AF-A0A2I0X6R7-F1
#
_cell.length_a   1.000
_cell.length_b   1.000
_cell.length_c   1.000
_cell.angle_alpha   90.00
_cell.angle_beta   90.00
_cell.angle_gamma   90.00
#
_symmetry.space_group_name_H-M   'P 1'
#
loop_
_entity.id
_entity.type
_entity.pdbx_description
1 polymer ?
#
loop_
_entity_poly.entity_id
_entity_poly.type
_entity_poly.pdbx_seq_one_letter_code
_entity_poly.pdbx_strand_id
1 'polypeptide(L)'
;MAISGGLKTADALIARGINVDPKCSLCHCYAETVSHLFFECDYSFTILTKLMFNLGFLLLRPNVLRIFEYIKDTKDKNKEFYYLLICSSVYFIWRERNERKFGGNSVSSTSLALKIKVVVFSRIMKWKSRDIVMDLL
;
A
#
# COMPACT_ATOMS: atom_id res chain seq x y z
N MET A 1 2.73 -1.43 12.61
CA MET A 1 4.07 -1.10 12.07
C MET A 1 4.06 0.17 11.23
N ALA A 2 3.32 0.24 10.11
CA ALA A 2 3.27 1.45 9.27
C ALA A 2 2.73 2.70 10.00
N ILE A 3 1.66 2.51 10.78
CA ILE A 3 0.97 3.56 11.51
C ILE A 3 1.75 4.03 12.77
N SER A 4 2.62 3.18 13.31
CA SER A 4 3.31 3.41 14.58
C SER A 4 4.65 4.16 14.43
N GLY A 5 4.94 4.74 13.25
CA GLY A 5 6.24 5.38 12.97
C GLY A 5 7.43 4.40 12.96
N GLY A 6 7.17 3.09 12.93
CA GLY A 6 8.20 2.05 12.99
C GLY A 6 8.84 1.70 11.65
N LEU A 7 8.46 2.40 10.57
CA LEU A 7 9.02 2.14 9.25
C LEU A 7 10.40 2.76 9.12
N LYS A 8 11.33 1.95 8.62
CA LYS A 8 12.72 2.34 8.37
C LYS A 8 12.86 3.03 7.00
N THR A 9 12.07 4.09 6.80
CA THR A 9 12.17 4.98 5.64
C THR A 9 13.53 5.69 5.64
N ALA A 10 13.94 6.27 4.51
CA ALA A 10 15.26 6.88 4.38
C ALA A 10 15.46 8.01 5.39
N ASP A 11 14.47 8.89 5.54
CA ASP A 11 14.43 9.92 6.58
C ASP A 11 14.67 9.35 7.99
N ALA A 12 13.98 8.26 8.34
CA ALA A 12 14.07 7.61 9.64
C ALA A 12 15.38 6.84 9.86
N LEU A 13 16.05 6.41 8.79
CA LEU A 13 17.38 5.78 8.83
C LEU A 13 18.47 6.84 8.98
N ILE A 14 18.38 7.92 8.19
CA ILE A 14 19.31 9.05 8.24
C ILE A 14 19.25 9.73 9.61
N ALA A 15 18.06 9.93 10.17
CA ALA A 15 17.88 10.47 11.53
C ALA A 15 18.53 9.60 12.62
N ARG A 16 18.81 8.31 12.34
CA ARG A 16 19.52 7.38 13.23
C ARG A 16 21.01 7.26 12.90
N GLY A 17 21.54 8.12 12.03
CA GLY A 17 22.95 8.09 11.62
C GLY A 17 23.31 7.01 10.60
N ILE A 18 22.32 6.34 10.00
CA ILE A 18 22.56 5.32 8.98
C ILE A 18 22.56 6.01 7.61
N ASN A 19 23.71 5.98 6.93
CA ASN A 19 23.84 6.57 5.60
C ASN A 19 23.11 5.73 4.55
N VAL A 20 22.08 6.29 3.92
CA VAL A 20 21.33 5.70 2.82
C VAL A 20 20.94 6.79 1.83
N ASP A 21 20.68 6.43 0.57
CA ASP A 21 20.15 7.37 -0.41
C ASP A 21 18.81 7.94 0.11
N PRO A 22 18.68 9.28 0.27
CA PRO A 22 17.45 9.91 0.72
C PRO A 22 16.31 9.79 -0.30
N LYS A 23 16.59 9.49 -1.57
CA LYS A 23 15.56 9.36 -2.60
C LYS A 23 14.70 8.10 -2.38
N CYS A 24 13.44 8.23 -2.75
CA CYS A 24 12.49 7.13 -2.77
C CYS A 24 12.89 6.10 -3.82
N SER A 25 13.12 4.86 -3.37
CA SER A 25 13.50 3.76 -4.27
C SER A 25 12.38 3.29 -5.20
N LEU A 26 11.16 3.81 -5.04
CA LEU A 26 10.02 3.46 -5.91
C LEU A 26 9.90 4.38 -7.13
N CYS A 27 9.93 5.70 -6.91
CA CYS A 27 9.78 6.70 -7.98
C CYS A 27 11.10 7.35 -8.41
N HIS A 28 12.14 7.32 -7.57
CA HIS A 28 13.42 8.00 -7.77
C HIS A 28 13.37 9.52 -7.95
N CYS A 29 12.20 10.15 -7.76
CA CYS A 29 11.99 11.59 -7.97
C CYS A 29 12.11 12.42 -6.68
N TYR A 30 11.59 11.91 -5.56
CA TYR A 30 11.42 12.67 -4.31
C TYR A 30 12.11 12.00 -3.14
N ALA A 31 12.29 12.76 -2.04
CA ALA A 31 12.79 12.23 -0.78
C ALA A 31 11.82 11.18 -0.20
N GLU A 32 12.38 10.13 0.38
CA GLU A 32 11.60 9.04 0.93
C GLU A 32 11.18 9.32 2.38
N THR A 33 9.90 9.59 2.54
CA THR A 33 9.21 9.69 3.83
C THR A 33 8.06 8.70 3.88
N VAL A 34 7.48 8.47 5.06
CA VAL A 34 6.25 7.65 5.17
C VAL A 34 5.12 8.26 4.34
N SER A 35 4.98 9.60 4.37
CA SER A 35 3.96 10.31 3.59
C SER A 35 4.17 10.12 2.10
N HIS A 36 5.42 10.28 1.64
CA HIS A 36 5.74 10.09 0.23
C HIS A 36 5.45 8.66 -0.21
N LEU A 37 5.93 7.68 0.55
CA LEU A 37 5.88 6.27 0.19
C LEU A 37 4.45 5.75 -0.02
N PHE A 38 3.48 6.21 0.76
CA PHE A 38 2.10 5.72 0.69
C PHE A 38 1.10 6.69 0.06
N PHE A 39 1.39 8.00 -0.07
CA PHE A 39 0.41 9.01 -0.52
C PHE A 39 0.84 9.77 -1.76
N GLU A 40 2.13 10.12 -1.86
CA GLU A 40 2.62 11.02 -2.90
C GLU A 40 3.38 10.29 -4.01
N CYS A 41 3.88 9.09 -3.74
CA CYS A 41 4.66 8.31 -4.70
C CYS A 41 3.76 7.81 -5.85
N ASP A 42 4.08 8.21 -7.08
CA ASP A 42 3.31 7.82 -8.27
C ASP A 42 3.27 6.31 -8.50
N TYR A 43 4.35 5.61 -8.13
CA TYR A 43 4.41 4.15 -8.18
C TYR A 43 3.37 3.52 -7.25
N SER A 44 3.35 3.95 -5.98
CA SER A 44 2.39 3.48 -4.98
C SER A 44 0.96 3.88 -5.34
N PHE A 45 0.76 5.12 -5.81
CA PHE A 45 -0.53 5.62 -6.25
C PHE A 45 -1.11 4.78 -7.39
N THR A 46 -0.28 4.43 -8.39
CA THR A 46 -0.71 3.58 -9.50
C THR A 46 -1.21 2.21 -9.02
N ILE A 47 -0.56 1.62 -8.01
CA ILE A 47 -0.99 0.34 -7.42
C ILE A 47 -2.33 0.50 -6.71
N LEU A 48 -2.43 1.50 -5.84
CA LEU A 48 -3.63 1.74 -5.04
C LEU A 48 -4.84 2.03 -5.93
N THR A 49 -4.69 2.89 -6.94
CA THR A 49 -5.74 3.18 -7.92
C THR A 49 -6.19 1.93 -8.67
N LYS A 50 -5.27 1.06 -9.10
CA LYS A 50 -5.62 -0.21 -9.79
C LYS A 50 -6.34 -1.21 -8.89
N LEU A 51 -6.08 -1.18 -7.59
CA LEU A 51 -6.68 -2.09 -6.61
C LEU A 51 -8.04 -1.59 -6.10
N MET A 52 -8.23 -0.28 -6.04
CA MET A 52 -9.40 0.34 -5.38
C MET A 52 -10.25 1.17 -6.33
N PHE A 53 -10.04 1.06 -7.65
CA PHE A 53 -10.83 1.77 -8.65
C PHE A 53 -12.34 1.55 -8.47
N ASN A 54 -12.74 0.29 -8.28
CA ASN A 54 -14.14 -0.10 -8.08
C ASN A 54 -14.72 0.31 -6.73
N LEU A 55 -13.87 0.78 -5.80
CA LEU A 55 -14.28 1.14 -4.45
C LEU A 55 -14.64 2.62 -4.30
N GLY A 56 -14.36 3.46 -5.31
CA GLY A 56 -14.63 4.90 -5.28
C GLY A 56 -13.85 5.69 -4.21
N PHE A 57 -13.09 5.04 -3.32
CA PHE A 57 -12.45 5.64 -2.15
C PHE A 57 -11.21 6.49 -2.43
N LEU A 58 -10.57 6.35 -3.60
CA LEU A 58 -9.20 6.86 -3.81
C LEU A 58 -9.07 8.07 -4.74
N LEU A 59 -10.15 8.81 -5.01
CA LEU A 59 -10.07 9.98 -5.87
C LEU A 59 -9.17 11.12 -5.33
N LEU A 60 -8.71 11.06 -4.06
CA LEU A 60 -8.05 12.19 -3.39
C LEU A 60 -6.68 11.89 -2.73
N ARG A 61 -5.94 10.84 -3.13
CA ARG A 61 -4.67 10.43 -2.45
C ARG A 61 -4.78 10.46 -0.91
N PRO A 62 -5.79 9.80 -0.30
CA PRO A 62 -6.00 9.90 1.14
C PRO A 62 -4.83 9.30 1.94
N ASN A 63 -4.48 9.94 3.06
CA ASN A 63 -3.58 9.39 4.07
C ASN A 63 -4.12 8.02 4.53
N VAL A 64 -3.26 7.01 4.70
CA VAL A 64 -3.59 5.66 5.15
C VAL A 64 -4.40 5.73 6.45
N LEU A 65 -4.09 6.67 7.34
CA LEU A 65 -4.87 6.97 8.53
C LEU A 65 -6.31 7.38 8.20
N ARG A 66 -6.49 8.31 7.25
CA ARG A 66 -7.82 8.74 6.78
C ARG A 66 -8.59 7.59 6.13
N ILE A 67 -7.91 6.70 5.41
CA ILE A 67 -8.57 5.52 4.84
C ILE A 67 -9.02 4.57 5.95
N PHE A 68 -8.20 4.36 6.98
CA PHE A 68 -8.60 3.55 8.14
C PHE A 68 -9.75 4.18 8.94
N GLU A 69 -9.72 5.50 9.17
CA GLU A 69 -10.84 6.25 9.77
C GLU A 69 -12.11 6.07 8.94
N TYR A 70 -12.01 6.23 7.62
CA TYR A 70 -13.12 6.05 6.70
C TYR A 70 -13.72 4.63 6.79
N ILE A 71 -12.89 3.59 6.77
CA ILE A 71 -13.36 2.20 6.85
C ILE A 71 -13.95 1.90 8.23
N LYS A 72 -13.46 2.54 9.28
CA LYS A 72 -14.04 2.40 10.62
C LYS A 72 -15.48 2.96 10.62
N ASP A 73 -15.68 4.12 10.03
CA ASP A 73 -16.94 4.87 10.10
C ASP A 73 -17.98 4.48 9.05
N THR A 74 -17.59 3.84 7.95
CA THR A 74 -18.54 3.39 6.92
C THR A 74 -19.58 2.40 7.49
N LYS A 75 -20.77 2.30 6.89
CA LYS A 75 -21.77 1.27 7.24
C LYS A 75 -21.71 0.05 6.31
N ASP A 76 -20.74 0.03 5.40
CA ASP A 76 -20.54 -1.08 4.49
C ASP A 76 -20.32 -2.39 5.26
N LYS A 77 -20.87 -3.49 4.75
CA LYS A 77 -20.69 -4.84 5.33
C LYS A 77 -19.34 -5.44 4.96
N ASN A 78 -18.65 -4.89 3.95
CA ASN A 78 -17.39 -5.38 3.41
C ASN A 78 -16.15 -4.73 4.05
N LYS A 79 -16.25 -4.15 5.26
CA LYS A 79 -15.11 -3.50 5.94
C LYS A 79 -13.88 -4.39 6.03
N GLU A 80 -14.08 -5.66 6.36
CA GLU A 80 -12.99 -6.63 6.48
C GLU A 80 -12.20 -6.76 5.17
N PHE A 81 -12.89 -6.70 4.03
CA PHE A 81 -12.25 -6.71 2.72
C PHE A 81 -11.41 -5.46 2.50
N TYR A 82 -11.93 -4.27 2.84
CA TYR A 82 -11.17 -3.03 2.73
C TYR A 82 -9.94 -3.00 3.63
N TYR A 83 -10.06 -3.49 4.86
CA TYR A 83 -8.93 -3.67 5.76
C TYR A 83 -7.89 -4.63 5.17
N LEU A 84 -8.32 -5.77 4.64
CA LEU A 84 -7.44 -6.75 4.02
C LEU A 84 -6.70 -6.15 2.81
N LEU A 85 -7.42 -5.44 1.94
CA LEU A 85 -6.86 -4.83 0.74
C LEU A 85 -5.80 -3.78 1.09
N ILE A 86 -6.11 -2.83 1.97
CA ILE A 86 -5.15 -1.78 2.39
C ILE A 86 -3.95 -2.38 3.11
N CYS A 87 -4.17 -3.29 4.06
CA CYS A 87 -3.07 -3.92 4.79
C CYS A 87 -2.14 -4.67 3.84
N SER A 88 -2.71 -5.37 2.86
CA SER A 88 -1.94 -6.05 1.81
C SER A 88 -1.17 -5.06 0.96
N SER A 89 -1.80 -3.99 0.48
CA SER A 89 -1.14 -2.95 -0.33
C SER A 89 0.02 -2.29 0.42
N VAL A 90 -0.20 -1.85 1.66
CA VAL A 90 0.83 -1.23 2.50
C VAL A 90 2.01 -2.20 2.71
N TYR A 91 1.72 -3.46 3.01
CA TYR A 91 2.76 -4.48 3.22
C TYR A 91 3.58 -4.72 1.94
N PHE A 92 2.93 -4.94 0.80
CA PHE A 92 3.62 -5.26 -0.46
C PHE A 92 4.38 -4.06 -1.04
N ILE A 93 3.86 -2.84 -0.91
CA ILE A 93 4.58 -1.61 -1.26
C ILE A 93 5.83 -1.46 -0.39
N TRP A 94 5.68 -1.65 0.93
CA TRP A 94 6.82 -1.61 1.85
C TRP A 94 7.88 -2.65 1.50
N ARG A 95 7.45 -3.87 1.19
CA ARG A 95 8.33 -4.96 0.79
C ARG A 95 9.07 -4.65 -0.50
N GLU A 96 8.36 -4.21 -1.53
CA GLU A 96 8.95 -3.80 -2.81
C GLU A 96 9.99 -2.70 -2.63
N ARG A 97 9.68 -1.67 -1.83
CA ARG A 97 10.65 -0.62 -1.51
C ARG A 97 11.92 -1.20 -0.90
N ASN A 98 11.81 -2.15 0.04
CA ASN A 98 12.99 -2.75 0.68
C ASN A 98 13.79 -3.60 -0.30
N GLU A 99 13.13 -4.38 -1.16
CA GLU A 99 13.80 -5.16 -2.20
C GLU A 99 14.56 -4.26 -3.19
N ARG A 100 13.98 -3.14 -3.61
CA ARG A 100 14.70 -2.18 -4.46
C ARG A 100 15.88 -1.53 -3.77
N LYS A 101 15.73 -1.20 -2.49
CA LYS A 101 16.75 -0.44 -1.75
C LYS A 101 17.92 -1.31 -1.29
N PHE A 102 17.67 -2.58 -0.97
CA PHE A 102 18.67 -3.46 -0.36
C PHE A 102 18.89 -4.80 -1.09
N GLY A 103 17.94 -5.22 -1.92
CA GLY A 103 17.98 -6.51 -2.65
C GLY A 103 18.33 -6.39 -4.13
N GLY A 104 18.29 -5.17 -4.72
CA GLY A 104 18.62 -4.93 -6.13
C GLY A 104 17.57 -5.39 -7.14
N ASN A 105 16.40 -5.85 -6.68
CA ASN A 105 15.31 -6.31 -7.54
C ASN A 105 14.21 -5.25 -7.62
N SER A 106 13.55 -5.14 -8.78
CA SER A 106 12.41 -4.25 -8.97
C SER A 106 11.30 -4.91 -9.79
N VAL A 107 10.06 -4.60 -9.43
CA VAL A 107 8.84 -5.12 -10.07
C VAL A 107 7.98 -3.95 -10.53
N SER A 108 7.36 -4.05 -11.71
CA SER A 108 6.47 -2.99 -12.19
C SER A 108 5.26 -2.79 -11.25
N SER A 109 4.68 -1.58 -11.23
CA SER A 109 3.49 -1.29 -10.42
C SER A 109 2.31 -2.17 -10.81
N THR A 110 2.17 -2.50 -12.10
CA THR A 110 1.17 -3.43 -12.63
C THR A 110 1.37 -4.84 -12.07
N SER A 111 2.59 -5.37 -12.14
CA SER A 111 2.90 -6.72 -11.67
C SER A 111 2.71 -6.84 -10.15
N LEU A 112 3.09 -5.81 -9.39
CA LEU A 112 2.89 -5.79 -7.94
C LEU A 112 1.40 -5.70 -7.59
N ALA A 113 0.62 -4.88 -8.30
CA ALA A 113 -0.83 -4.82 -8.13
C ALA A 113 -1.50 -6.17 -8.39
N LEU A 114 -1.13 -6.86 -9.49
CA LEU A 114 -1.63 -8.21 -9.78
C LEU A 114 -1.28 -9.21 -8.68
N LYS A 115 -0.04 -9.17 -8.17
CA LYS A 115 0.39 -10.01 -7.03
C LYS A 115 -0.46 -9.75 -5.79
N ILE A 116 -0.74 -8.49 -5.48
CA ILE A 116 -1.63 -8.13 -4.36
C ILE A 116 -3.03 -8.67 -4.60
N LYS A 117 -3.61 -8.50 -5.80
CA LYS A 117 -4.93 -9.05 -6.15
C LYS A 117 -4.98 -10.55 -5.89
N VAL A 118 -4.03 -11.32 -6.44
CA VAL A 118 -3.97 -12.78 -6.28
C VAL A 118 -3.93 -13.20 -4.81
N VAL A 119 -3.11 -12.53 -4.00
CA VAL A 119 -3.00 -12.84 -2.55
C VAL A 119 -4.31 -12.52 -1.82
N VAL A 120 -4.92 -11.37 -2.12
CA VAL A 120 -6.19 -10.95 -1.51
C VAL A 120 -7.32 -11.91 -1.93
N PHE A 121 -7.42 -12.25 -3.22
CA PHE A 121 -8.37 -13.25 -3.73
C PHE A 121 -8.21 -14.60 -3.03
N SER A 122 -6.97 -15.11 -2.93
CA SER A 122 -6.68 -16.38 -2.27
C SER A 122 -7.13 -16.40 -0.80
N ARG A 123 -7.14 -15.24 -0.14
CA ARG A 123 -7.63 -15.08 1.23
C ARG A 123 -9.16 -15.02 1.29
N ILE A 124 -9.80 -14.27 0.40
CA ILE A 124 -11.26 -14.09 0.33
C ILE A 124 -11.97 -15.39 -0.06
N MET A 125 -11.34 -16.26 -0.84
CA MET A 125 -11.91 -17.57 -1.19
C MET A 125 -12.34 -18.41 0.01
N LYS A 126 -11.79 -18.13 1.20
CA LYS A 126 -12.13 -18.80 2.47
C LYS A 126 -13.32 -18.17 3.19
N TRP A 127 -13.87 -17.07 2.69
CA TRP A 127 -14.94 -16.31 3.33
C TRP A 127 -16.32 -16.80 2.88
N LYS A 128 -17.31 -16.74 3.78
CA LYS A 128 -18.69 -17.09 3.47
C LYS A 128 -19.36 -16.13 2.47
N SER A 129 -18.91 -14.87 2.42
CA SER A 129 -19.45 -13.81 1.55
C SER A 129 -18.58 -13.54 0.32
N ARG A 130 -17.87 -14.55 -0.19
CA ARG A 130 -16.86 -14.37 -1.25
C ARG A 130 -17.44 -13.76 -2.52
N ASP A 131 -18.64 -14.15 -2.94
CA ASP A 131 -19.20 -13.78 -4.24
C ASP A 131 -19.47 -12.26 -4.31
N ILE A 132 -19.95 -11.67 -3.21
CA ILE A 132 -20.19 -10.22 -3.09
C ILE A 132 -18.87 -9.42 -3.17
N VAL A 133 -17.80 -9.97 -2.62
CA VAL A 133 -16.51 -9.28 -2.52
C VAL A 133 -15.68 -9.43 -3.80
N MET A 134 -15.90 -10.50 -4.58
CA MET A 134 -15.22 -10.69 -5.86
C MET A 134 -15.57 -9.59 -6.88
N ASP A 135 -16.81 -9.11 -6.87
CA ASP A 135 -17.27 -8.04 -7.76
C ASP A 135 -16.60 -6.68 -7.46
N LEU A 136 -15.97 -6.54 -6.28
CA LEU A 136 -15.33 -5.30 -5.82
C LEU A 136 -13.84 -5.18 -6.21
N LEU A 137 -13.23 -6.21 -6.79
CA LEU A 137 -11.77 -6.32 -7.06
C LEU A 137 -11.42 -6.18 -8.54
#